data_AF-A0A5K0Z9A2-F1
#
_entry.id   AF-A0A5K0Z9A2-F1
#
_cell.length_a   1.000
_cell.length_b   1.000
_cell.length_c   1.000
_cell.angle_alpha   90.00
_cell.angle_beta   90.00
_cell.angle_gamma   90.00
#
_symmetry.space_group_name_H-M   'P 1'
#
loop_
_entity.id
_entity.type
_entity.pdbx_description
1 polymer ?
#
loop_
_entity_poly.entity_id
_entity_poly.type
_entity_poly.pdbx_seq_one_letter_code
_entity_poly.pdbx_strand_id
1 'polypeptide(L)' 'MPDMPGLITGFVISVDDRFLYFSNWLQCDVSQYNIEDPSKPVLTGQLW' A
#
# COMPACT_ATOMS: atom_id res chain seq x y z
N MET A 1 -20.53 8.70 -2.65
CA MET A 1 -20.11 8.15 -3.95
C MET A 1 -19.84 6.68 -3.74
N PRO A 2 -20.11 5.77 -4.69
CA PRO A 2 -19.71 4.38 -4.50
C PRO A 2 -18.20 4.37 -4.23
N ASP A 3 -17.77 3.65 -3.18
CA ASP A 3 -16.36 3.48 -2.85
C ASP A 3 -15.67 2.92 -4.08
N MET A 4 -14.95 3.77 -4.81
CA MET A 4 -14.28 3.33 -6.03
C MET A 4 -13.24 2.29 -5.60
N PRO A 5 -13.28 1.08 -6.17
CA PRO A 5 -12.35 0.03 -5.76
C PRO A 5 -10.92 0.49 -6.04
N GLY A 6 -10.00 0.16 -5.13
CA GLY A 6 -8.57 0.32 -5.39
C GLY A 6 -8.19 -0.52 -6.59
N LEU A 7 -7.38 0.04 -7.49
CA LEU A 7 -6.73 -0.70 -8.57
C LEU A 7 -5.24 -0.69 -8.31
N ILE A 8 -4.73 -1.77 -7.72
CA ILE A 8 -3.30 -1.93 -7.49
C ILE A 8 -2.63 -2.22 -8.83
N THR A 9 -1.86 -1.26 -9.35
CA THR A 9 -1.12 -1.41 -10.61
C THR A 9 0.33 -1.81 -10.40
N GLY A 10 0.85 -1.60 -9.19
CA GLY A 10 2.21 -1.94 -8.83
C GLY A 10 2.42 -1.98 -7.33
N PHE A 11 3.47 -2.68 -6.93
CA PHE A 11 3.95 -2.71 -5.56
C PHE A 11 5.47 -2.69 -5.54
N VAL A 12 6.04 -2.15 -4.46
CA VAL A 12 7.46 -2.18 -4.19
C VAL A 12 7.69 -2.47 -2.71
N ILE A 13 8.76 -3.20 -2.42
CA ILE A 13 9.21 -3.48 -1.05
C ILE A 13 10.40 -2.56 -0.77
N SER A 14 10.46 -2.01 0.45
CA SER A 14 11.60 -1.21 0.88
C SER A 14 12.86 -2.05 0.92
N VAL A 15 14.02 -1.41 0.72
CA VAL A 15 15.31 -2.11 0.65
C VAL A 15 15.66 -2.85 1.96
N ASP A 16 15.08 -2.42 3.07
CA ASP A 16 15.26 -3.03 4.39
C ASP A 16 14.17 -4.06 4.75
N ASP A 17 13.32 -4.45 3.80
CA ASP A 17 12.24 -5.44 3.95
C ASP A 17 11.20 -5.14 5.05
N ARG A 18 11.10 -3.88 5.48
CA ARG A 18 10.16 -3.45 6.54
C ARG A 18 8.85 -2.87 6.02
N PHE A 19 8.83 -2.38 4.78
CA PHE A 19 7.67 -1.68 4.23
C PHE A 19 7.27 -2.19 2.85
N LEU A 20 5.97 -2.28 2.63
CA LEU A 20 5.33 -2.56 1.35
C LEU A 20 4.52 -1.35 0.92
N TYR A 21 4.70 -0.92 -0.33
CA TYR A 21 3.97 0.19 -0.92
C TYR A 21 3.06 -0.30 -2.05
N PHE A 22 1.82 0.17 -2.07
CA PHE A 22 0.88 -0.06 -3.17
C PHE A 22 0.57 1.24 -3.91
N SER A 23 0.61 1.18 -5.24
CA SER A 23 0.09 2.23 -6.12
C SER A 23 -1.37 1.92 -6.47
N ASN A 24 -2.31 2.67 -5.89
CA ASN A 24 -3.74 2.55 -6.17
C ASN A 24 -4.13 3.53 -7.26
N TRP A 25 -4.20 3.07 -8.50
CA TRP A 25 -4.39 3.94 -9.66
C TRP A 25 -5.76 4.59 -9.71
N LEU A 26 -6.82 3.85 -9.42
CA LEU A 26 -8.17 4.43 -9.40
C LEU A 26 -8.31 5.41 -8.24
N GLN A 27 -7.90 5.05 -7.03
CA GLN A 27 -8.03 5.90 -5.85
C GLN A 27 -7.04 7.07 -5.81
N CYS A 28 -6.09 7.11 -6.75
CA CYS A 28 -5.04 8.14 -6.87
C CYS A 28 -4.21 8.30 -5.59
N ASP A 29 -3.97 7.21 -4.86
CA ASP A 29 -3.21 7.23 -3.62
C ASP A 29 -2.10 6.17 -3.61
N VAL A 30 -1.16 6.37 -2.69
CA VAL A 30 -0.14 5.38 -2.34
C VAL A 30 -0.34 4.97 -0.90
N SER A 31 -0.51 3.67 -0.66
CA SER A 31 -0.65 3.10 0.67
C SER A 31 0.64 2.40 1.11
N GLN A 32 1.12 2.70 2.33
CA GLN A 32 2.31 2.11 2.94
C GLN A 32 1.92 1.17 4.08
N TYR A 33 2.44 -0.05 4.04
CA TYR A 33 2.24 -1.08 5.06
C TYR A 33 3.57 -1.43 5.73
N ASN A 34 3.60 -1.52 7.05
CA ASN A 34 4.68 -2.21 7.77
C ASN A 34 4.48 -3.72 7.58
N ILE A 35 5.55 -4.42 7.20
CA ILE A 35 5.60 -5.86 6.93
C ILE A 35 6.69 -6.59 7.75
N GLU A 36 7.06 -6.07 8.93
CA GLU A 36 7.98 -6.75 9.86
C GLU A 36 7.44 -8.12 10.30
N ASP A 37 6.11 -8.28 10.36
CA ASP A 37 5.41 -9.58 10.33
C ASP A 37 4.69 -9.72 8.97
N PRO A 38 5.27 -10.43 7.98
CA PRO A 38 4.69 -10.56 6.65
C PRO A 38 3.30 -11.23 6.63
N SER A 39 2.95 -11.99 7.69
CA SER A 39 1.64 -12.62 7.81
C SER A 39 0.55 -11.65 8.26
N LYS A 40 0.94 -10.49 8.79
CA LYS A 40 0.04 -9.44 9.31
C LYS A 40 0.51 -8.04 8.91
N PRO A 41 0.42 -7.67 7.62
CA PRO A 41 0.73 -6.31 7.18
C PRO A 41 -0.14 -5.27 7.89
N VAL A 42 0.47 -4.18 8.36
CA VAL A 42 -0.22 -3.10 9.08
C VAL A 42 -0.15 -1.81 8.26
N LEU A 43 -1.30 -1.21 7.93
CA LEU A 43 -1.33 0.10 7.27
C LEU A 43 -0.72 1.16 8.19
N THR A 44 0.33 1.82 7.73
CA THR A 44 1.07 2.84 8.50
C THR A 44 1.03 4.23 7.89
N GLY A 45 0.72 4.33 6.60
CA GLY A 45 0.63 5.61 5.92
C GLY A 45 -0.18 5.52 4.64
N GLN A 46 -0.75 6.66 4.25
CA GLN A 46 -1.46 6.85 3.00
C GLN A 46 -1.18 8.25 2.49
N LEU A 47 -0.85 8.38 1.20
CA LEU A 47 -0.54 9.64 0.54
C LEU A 47 -1.46 9.84 -0.67
N TRP A 48 -2.05 11.04 -0.79
CA TRP A 48 -2.92 11.50 -1.88
C TRP A 48 -2.53 12.90 -2.36
#